data_AF-A0A7S1UQM9-F1
#
_entry.id   AF-A0A7S1UQM9-F1
#
_cell.length_a   1.000
_cell.length_b   1.000
_cell.length_c   1.000
_cell.angle_alpha   90.00
_cell.angle_beta   90.00
_cell.angle_gamma   90.00
#
_symmetry.space_group_name_H-M   'P 1'
#
loop_
_entity.id
_entity.type
_entity.pdbx_description
1 polymer ?
#
loop_
_entity_poly.entity_id
_entity_poly.type
_entity_poly.pdbx_seq_one_letter_code
_entity_poly.pdbx_strand_id
1 'polypeptide(L)'
;RDETIANLEAASHLLSFNEPERSDQANIDAYTAAGLWPTVLAVADEYNLKVVGPCMTDGGDGPDWYAQWKTACESYYGAPCYTDYTCIHMYYHPVPCDSTVADWACVLDGAEKVTQMLNYWYETYGKKIWVTE
;
A
#
# COMPACT_ATOMS: atom_id res chain seq x y z
N ARG A 1 17.67 7.18 25.74
CA ARG A 1 17.56 7.23 24.27
C ARG A 1 16.28 6.48 23.95
N ASP A 2 15.32 7.13 23.32
CA ASP A 2 13.97 6.58 23.17
C ASP A 2 13.99 5.34 22.27
N GLU A 3 13.25 4.30 22.65
CA GLU A 3 13.18 3.02 21.95
C GLU A 3 12.86 3.19 20.45
N THR A 4 12.00 4.17 20.12
CA THR A 4 11.67 4.54 18.74
C THR A 4 12.90 4.92 17.91
N ILE A 5 13.80 5.73 18.46
CA ILE A 5 15.03 6.14 17.76
C ILE A 5 15.93 4.93 17.56
N ALA A 6 16.06 4.07 18.57
CA ALA A 6 16.86 2.84 18.45
C ALA A 6 16.29 1.90 17.38
N ASN A 7 14.96 1.79 17.28
CA ASN A 7 14.30 0.98 16.25
C ASN A 7 14.48 1.59 14.85
N LEU A 8 14.36 2.90 14.69
CA LEU A 8 14.57 3.57 13.40
C LEU A 8 16.02 3.43 12.92
N GLU A 9 17.00 3.54 13.81
CA GLU A 9 18.42 3.35 13.47
C GLU A 9 18.76 1.89 13.12
N ALA A 10 18.02 0.92 13.66
CA ALA A 10 18.18 -0.49 13.35
C ALA A 10 17.34 -0.96 12.15
N ALA A 11 16.37 -0.15 11.71
CA ALA A 11 15.50 -0.45 10.59
C ALA A 11 16.19 -0.23 9.25
N SER A 12 15.61 -0.79 8.20
CA SER A 12 16.02 -0.57 6.82
C SER A 12 14.89 -0.12 5.91
N HIS A 13 13.65 -0.22 6.40
CA HIS A 13 12.43 0.06 5.65
C HIS A 13 11.44 0.80 6.54
N LEU A 14 10.63 1.65 5.93
CA LEU A 14 9.50 2.35 6.53
C LEU A 14 8.23 1.99 5.76
N LEU A 15 7.30 1.32 6.43
CA LEU A 15 5.91 1.16 5.96
C LEU A 15 5.12 2.39 6.39
N SER A 16 4.28 2.91 5.49
CA SER A 16 3.58 4.18 5.71
C SER A 16 2.17 3.98 6.30
N PHE A 17 1.12 4.32 5.56
CA PHE A 17 -0.26 4.27 6.05
C PHE A 17 -0.86 2.87 5.86
N ASN A 18 -1.52 2.38 6.91
CA ASN A 18 -2.24 1.10 6.90
C ASN A 18 -3.68 1.30 6.44
N GLU A 19 -4.05 0.74 5.29
CA GLU A 19 -5.41 0.77 4.73
C GLU A 19 -6.08 2.16 4.84
N PRO A 20 -5.46 3.23 4.30
CA PRO A 20 -5.98 4.59 4.47
C PRO A 20 -7.34 4.82 3.82
N GLU A 21 -7.72 4.01 2.83
CA GLU A 21 -9.03 4.01 2.18
C GLU A 21 -10.16 3.53 3.09
N ARG A 22 -9.83 2.83 4.18
CA ARG A 22 -10.81 2.21 5.06
C ARG A 22 -11.14 3.08 6.28
N SER A 23 -12.43 3.26 6.53
CA SER A 23 -12.94 4.08 7.64
C SER A 23 -12.62 3.55 9.04
N ASP A 24 -12.33 2.25 9.15
CA ASP A 24 -12.00 1.53 10.38
C ASP A 24 -10.49 1.35 10.59
N GLN A 25 -9.67 1.95 9.74
CA GLN A 25 -8.20 1.82 9.72
C GLN A 25 -7.54 3.19 9.88
N ALA A 26 -6.52 3.53 9.08
CA ALA A 26 -5.93 4.86 9.13
C ALA A 26 -6.94 5.95 8.73
N ASN A 27 -7.88 5.65 7.84
CA ASN A 27 -8.98 6.54 7.45
C ASN A 27 -8.50 7.96 7.07
N ILE A 28 -7.66 8.03 6.05
CA ILE A 28 -7.09 9.28 5.55
C ILE A 28 -7.38 9.36 4.05
N ASP A 29 -7.94 10.47 3.58
CA ASP A 29 -8.15 10.65 2.14
C ASP A 29 -6.83 10.84 1.38
N ALA A 30 -6.85 10.52 0.09
CA ALA A 30 -5.68 10.52 -0.77
C ALA A 30 -4.97 11.88 -0.85
N TYR A 31 -5.70 13.00 -0.78
CA TYR A 31 -5.15 14.34 -0.87
C TYR A 31 -4.45 14.73 0.43
N THR A 32 -5.07 14.43 1.57
CA THR A 32 -4.44 14.63 2.89
C THR A 32 -3.18 13.77 3.02
N ALA A 33 -3.22 12.49 2.63
CA ALA A 33 -2.06 11.61 2.65
C ALA A 33 -0.93 12.09 1.73
N ALA A 34 -1.25 12.66 0.55
CA ALA A 34 -0.28 13.29 -0.34
C ALA A 34 0.37 14.51 0.32
N GLY A 35 -0.40 15.35 1.00
CA GLY A 35 0.10 16.51 1.74
C GLY A 35 1.04 16.16 2.89
N LEU A 36 0.88 14.99 3.51
CA LEU A 36 1.73 14.47 4.57
C LEU A 36 3.00 13.76 4.04
N TRP A 37 3.07 13.46 2.74
CA TRP A 37 4.15 12.64 2.19
C TRP A 37 5.56 13.20 2.38
N PRO A 38 5.81 14.52 2.29
CA PRO A 38 7.13 15.07 2.58
C PRO A 38 7.63 14.76 3.99
N THR A 39 6.72 14.66 4.98
CA THR A 39 7.08 14.29 6.35
C THR A 39 7.51 12.83 6.45
N VAL A 40 6.83 11.92 5.73
CA VAL A 40 7.23 10.50 5.65
C VAL A 40 8.62 10.38 5.01
N LEU A 41 8.85 11.10 3.90
CA LEU A 41 10.14 11.08 3.22
C LEU A 41 11.27 11.68 4.06
N ALA A 42 10.99 12.71 4.87
CA ALA A 42 11.99 13.30 5.77
C ALA A 42 12.47 12.29 6.83
N VAL A 43 11.56 11.48 7.40
CA VAL A 43 11.95 10.40 8.33
C VAL A 43 12.77 9.34 7.59
N ALA A 44 12.36 8.95 6.39
CA ALA A 44 13.10 7.97 5.62
C ALA A 44 14.52 8.45 5.26
N ASP A 45 14.69 9.72 4.92
CA ASP A 45 16.00 10.32 4.62
C ASP A 45 16.89 10.38 5.87
N GLU A 46 16.35 10.84 7.01
CA GLU A 46 17.09 10.97 8.28
C GLU A 46 17.69 9.63 8.73
N TYR A 47 16.95 8.53 8.54
CA TYR A 47 17.36 7.19 8.98
C TYR A 47 17.81 6.28 7.82
N ASN A 48 17.97 6.83 6.61
CA ASN A 48 18.38 6.09 5.41
C ASN A 48 17.54 4.82 5.14
N LEU A 49 16.22 4.96 5.24
CA LEU A 49 15.24 3.89 5.09
C LEU A 49 14.67 3.84 3.67
N LYS A 50 14.36 2.63 3.21
CA LYS A 50 13.56 2.41 2.00
C LYS A 50 12.08 2.61 2.27
N VAL A 51 11.38 3.30 1.37
CA VAL A 51 9.98 3.70 1.58
C VAL A 51 9.04 2.72 0.89
N VAL A 52 8.20 2.08 1.69
CA VAL A 52 7.08 1.26 1.24
C VAL A 52 5.83 2.14 1.23
N GLY A 53 5.15 2.21 0.07
CA GLY A 53 3.96 3.05 -0.11
C GLY A 53 2.80 2.70 0.83
N PRO A 54 1.69 3.46 0.80
CA PRO A 54 0.49 3.13 1.55
C PRO A 54 0.03 1.71 1.23
N CYS A 55 -0.31 0.93 2.26
CA CYS A 55 -0.71 -0.47 2.13
C CYS A 55 -2.21 -0.55 1.93
N MET A 56 -2.61 -0.77 0.68
CA MET A 56 -4.02 -0.79 0.27
C MET A 56 -4.61 -2.18 0.37
N THR A 57 -5.90 -2.31 0.67
CA THR A 57 -6.62 -3.53 0.29
C THR A 57 -6.52 -3.73 -1.24
N ASP A 58 -6.37 -4.97 -1.66
CA ASP A 58 -6.11 -5.31 -3.06
C ASP A 58 -7.33 -5.16 -3.99
N GLY A 59 -8.46 -4.67 -3.49
CA GLY A 59 -9.67 -4.41 -4.25
C GLY A 59 -10.50 -3.27 -3.67
N GLY A 60 -11.76 -3.17 -4.10
CA GLY A 60 -12.67 -2.11 -3.65
C GLY A 60 -12.11 -0.72 -3.94
N ASP A 61 -12.07 0.15 -2.94
CA ASP A 61 -11.62 1.54 -3.06
C ASP A 61 -10.07 1.67 -3.07
N GLY A 62 -9.33 0.60 -2.80
CA GLY A 62 -7.87 0.62 -2.66
C GLY A 62 -7.13 1.12 -3.92
N PRO A 63 -7.35 0.52 -5.11
CA PRO A 63 -6.74 0.98 -6.36
C PRO A 63 -7.06 2.44 -6.70
N ASP A 64 -8.32 2.85 -6.54
CA ASP A 64 -8.78 4.21 -6.85
C ASP A 64 -8.16 5.24 -5.89
N TRP A 65 -8.11 4.94 -4.59
CA TRP A 65 -7.46 5.77 -3.59
C TRP A 65 -5.98 5.96 -3.91
N TYR A 66 -5.27 4.89 -4.26
CA TYR A 66 -3.82 4.95 -4.54
C TYR A 66 -3.51 5.73 -5.83
N ALA A 67 -4.33 5.57 -6.87
CA ALA A 67 -4.24 6.37 -8.08
C ALA A 67 -4.46 7.87 -7.77
N GLN A 68 -5.50 8.20 -6.99
CA GLN A 68 -5.76 9.58 -6.55
C GLN A 68 -4.58 10.15 -5.75
N TRP A 69 -3.96 9.36 -4.88
CA TRP A 69 -2.81 9.77 -4.08
C TRP A 69 -1.61 10.09 -4.97
N LYS A 70 -1.29 9.23 -5.95
CA LYS A 70 -0.23 9.52 -6.94
C LYS A 70 -0.50 10.82 -7.71
N THR A 71 -1.72 11.02 -8.19
CA THR A 71 -2.12 12.25 -8.90
C THR A 71 -2.10 13.49 -8.01
N ALA A 72 -2.50 13.37 -6.75
CA ALA A 72 -2.46 14.47 -5.78
C ALA A 72 -1.03 14.95 -5.56
N CYS A 73 -0.07 14.03 -5.42
CA CYS A 73 1.35 14.38 -5.32
C CYS A 73 1.88 15.04 -6.59
N GLU A 74 1.46 14.58 -7.77
CA GLU A 74 1.80 15.24 -9.03
C GLU A 74 1.29 16.68 -9.08
N SER A 75 0.06 16.91 -8.60
CA SER A 75 -0.49 18.25 -8.47
C SER A 75 0.23 19.11 -7.43
N TYR A 76 0.71 18.54 -6.32
CA TYR A 76 1.32 19.29 -5.22
C TYR A 76 2.81 19.56 -5.44
N TYR A 77 3.51 18.62 -6.07
CA TYR A 77 4.96 18.58 -6.11
C TYR A 77 5.53 18.45 -7.52
N GLY A 78 4.69 18.38 -8.55
CA GLY A 78 5.09 18.26 -9.96
C GLY A 78 5.56 16.86 -10.37
N ALA A 79 5.41 15.86 -9.50
CA ALA A 79 5.69 14.46 -9.79
C ALA A 79 4.85 13.53 -8.89
N PRO A 80 4.50 12.32 -9.36
CA PRO A 80 3.83 11.33 -8.53
C PRO A 80 4.63 11.01 -7.26
N CYS A 81 3.93 10.67 -6.17
CA CYS A 81 4.59 10.38 -4.90
C CYS A 81 5.65 9.29 -5.06
N TYR A 82 6.87 9.56 -4.57
CA TYR A 82 7.97 8.61 -4.61
C TYR A 82 7.74 7.44 -3.65
N THR A 83 8.00 6.22 -4.12
CA THR A 83 8.09 5.01 -3.30
C THR A 83 9.20 4.10 -3.85
N ASP A 84 9.88 3.36 -2.98
CA ASP A 84 10.77 2.25 -3.40
C ASP A 84 9.93 1.00 -3.75
N TYR A 85 8.87 0.74 -2.98
CA TYR A 85 8.00 -0.42 -3.12
C TYR A 85 6.51 -0.02 -3.11
N THR A 86 5.69 -0.81 -3.79
CA THR A 86 4.22 -0.79 -3.65
C THR A 86 3.81 -1.76 -2.55
N CYS A 87 2.83 -1.39 -1.73
CA CYS A 87 2.31 -2.20 -0.63
C CYS A 87 0.84 -2.54 -0.85
N ILE A 88 0.48 -3.81 -0.67
CA ILE A 88 -0.91 -4.28 -0.76
C ILE A 88 -1.21 -5.33 0.30
N HIS A 89 -2.49 -5.45 0.66
CA HIS A 89 -3.05 -6.49 1.52
C HIS A 89 -4.01 -7.37 0.72
N MET A 90 -3.84 -8.69 0.81
CA MET A 90 -4.47 -9.68 -0.06
C MET A 90 -5.18 -10.76 0.74
N TYR A 91 -6.48 -10.62 0.91
CA TYR A 91 -7.29 -11.54 1.74
C TYR A 91 -8.17 -12.45 0.87
N TYR A 92 -7.80 -13.73 0.78
CA TYR A 92 -8.52 -14.72 -0.02
C TYR A 92 -8.99 -15.92 0.80
N HIS A 93 -10.12 -16.50 0.39
CA HIS A 93 -10.68 -17.72 0.94
C HIS A 93 -10.20 -18.95 0.14
N PRO A 94 -9.60 -19.96 0.80
CA PRO A 94 -9.17 -21.19 0.12
C PRO A 94 -10.38 -22.04 -0.30
N VAL A 95 -10.21 -22.90 -1.31
CA VAL A 95 -11.26 -23.87 -1.68
C VAL A 95 -11.48 -24.91 -0.58
N PRO A 96 -12.72 -25.44 -0.43
CA PRO A 96 -13.91 -25.14 -1.23
C PRO A 96 -14.57 -23.82 -0.80
N CYS A 97 -15.19 -23.14 -1.75
CA CYS A 97 -16.03 -21.98 -1.48
C CYS A 97 -17.48 -22.37 -1.73
N ASP A 98 -18.33 -22.12 -0.75
CA ASP A 98 -19.76 -22.29 -0.88
C ASP A 98 -20.42 -20.92 -1.13
N SER A 99 -21.75 -20.90 -1.13
CA SER A 99 -22.54 -19.68 -1.36
C SER A 99 -22.39 -18.60 -0.28
N THR A 100 -21.63 -18.85 0.80
CA THR A 100 -21.35 -17.87 1.86
C THR A 100 -20.04 -17.12 1.64
N VAL A 101 -19.18 -17.61 0.75
CA VAL A 101 -17.93 -16.95 0.38
C VAL A 101 -18.20 -15.96 -0.74
N ALA A 102 -17.77 -14.71 -0.56
CA ALA A 102 -17.89 -13.71 -1.61
C ALA A 102 -17.14 -14.15 -2.88
N ASP A 103 -17.75 -13.97 -4.05
CA ASP A 103 -17.19 -14.41 -5.33
C ASP A 103 -15.77 -13.90 -5.56
N TRP A 104 -15.46 -12.67 -5.12
CA TRP A 104 -14.13 -12.08 -5.25
C TRP A 104 -13.08 -12.79 -4.38
N ALA A 105 -13.45 -13.23 -3.17
CA ALA A 105 -12.54 -13.79 -2.18
C ALA A 105 -12.10 -15.22 -2.52
N CYS A 106 -12.89 -15.97 -3.30
CA CYS A 106 -12.58 -17.38 -3.52
C CYS A 106 -11.44 -17.63 -4.53
N VAL A 107 -10.47 -18.46 -4.14
CA VAL A 107 -9.40 -18.98 -5.01
C VAL A 107 -9.88 -20.26 -5.75
N LEU A 108 -10.87 -20.13 -6.64
CA LEU A 108 -11.55 -21.27 -7.29
C LEU A 108 -10.65 -22.16 -8.15
N ASP A 109 -9.54 -21.64 -8.67
CA ASP A 109 -8.54 -22.43 -9.40
C ASP A 109 -7.17 -21.71 -9.41
N GLY A 110 -6.17 -22.28 -8.72
CA GLY A 110 -4.75 -22.05 -9.03
C GLY A 110 -4.14 -20.65 -8.86
N ALA A 111 -4.52 -19.87 -7.83
CA ALA A 111 -3.90 -18.56 -7.54
C ALA A 111 -3.98 -17.53 -8.69
N GLU A 112 -4.86 -17.75 -9.69
CA GLU A 112 -4.96 -16.87 -10.85
C GLU A 112 -5.37 -15.46 -10.44
N LYS A 113 -6.35 -15.32 -9.54
CA LYS A 113 -6.79 -14.02 -9.03
C LYS A 113 -5.68 -13.27 -8.29
N VAL A 114 -4.95 -13.97 -7.42
CA VAL A 114 -3.80 -13.41 -6.71
C VAL A 114 -2.76 -12.91 -7.73
N THR A 115 -2.47 -13.72 -8.75
CA THR A 115 -1.52 -13.36 -9.80
C THR A 115 -1.99 -12.19 -10.65
N GLN A 116 -3.27 -12.14 -11.03
CA GLN A 116 -3.87 -11.03 -11.78
C GLN A 116 -3.76 -9.71 -11.01
N MET A 117 -4.00 -9.74 -9.71
CA MET A 117 -3.91 -8.54 -8.87
C MET A 117 -2.46 -8.07 -8.72
N LEU A 118 -1.52 -8.99 -8.48
CA LEU A 118 -0.09 -8.66 -8.48
C LEU A 118 0.36 -8.06 -9.81
N ASN A 119 -0.09 -8.63 -10.94
CA ASN A 119 0.22 -8.11 -12.26
C ASN A 119 -0.37 -6.71 -12.47
N TYR A 120 -1.63 -6.48 -12.08
CA TYR A 120 -2.25 -5.16 -12.16
C TYR A 120 -1.41 -4.09 -11.44
N TRP A 121 -1.04 -4.32 -10.18
CA TRP A 121 -0.25 -3.36 -9.41
C TRP A 121 1.16 -3.18 -9.98
N TYR A 122 1.79 -4.27 -10.44
CA TYR A 122 3.15 -4.22 -10.99
C TYR A 122 3.19 -3.50 -12.33
N GLU A 123 2.25 -3.79 -13.23
CA GLU A 123 2.17 -3.17 -14.55
C GLU A 123 1.74 -1.70 -14.45
N THR A 124 0.86 -1.36 -13.50
CA THR A 124 0.39 0.02 -13.31
C THR A 124 1.48 0.94 -12.74
N TYR A 125 2.26 0.47 -11.75
CA TYR A 125 3.19 1.34 -11.02
C TYR A 125 4.67 1.01 -11.24
N GLY A 126 5.00 -0.13 -11.83
CA GLY A 126 6.38 -0.53 -12.16
C GLY A 126 7.29 -0.74 -10.94
N LYS A 127 6.72 -0.93 -9.75
CA LYS A 127 7.46 -1.12 -8.49
C LYS A 127 7.37 -2.57 -8.03
N LYS A 128 8.43 -3.05 -7.37
CA LYS A 128 8.38 -4.31 -6.62
C LYS A 128 7.27 -4.22 -5.57
N ILE A 129 6.51 -5.29 -5.42
CA ILE A 129 5.34 -5.35 -4.54
C ILE A 129 5.70 -6.06 -3.24
N TRP A 130 5.24 -5.51 -2.12
CA TRP A 130 5.20 -6.18 -0.82
C TRP A 130 3.74 -6.51 -0.50
N VAL A 131 3.44 -7.80 -0.38
CA VAL A 131 2.18 -8.28 0.19
C VAL A 131 2.41 -8.42 1.70
N THR A 132 1.91 -7.47 2.49
CA THR A 132 2.23 -7.38 3.92
C THR A 132 1.21 -8.10 4.80
N GLU A 133 0.01 -8.34 4.28
CA GLU A 133 -1.09 -9.09 4.88
C GLU A 133 -1.85 -9.86 3.78
#